data_AF-A0A7J9VK77-F1
#
_entry.id   AF-A0A7J9VK77-F1
#
_cell.length_a   1.000
_cell.length_b   1.000
_cell.length_c   1.000
_cell.angle_alpha   90.00
_cell.angle_beta   90.00
_cell.angle_gamma   90.00
#
_symmetry.space_group_name_H-M   'P 1'
#
loop_
_entity.id
_entity.type
_entity.pdbx_description
1 polymer ?
#
loop_
_entity_poly.entity_id
_entity_poly.type
_entity_poly.pdbx_seq_one_letter_code
_entity_poly.pdbx_strand_id
1 'polypeptide(L)'
;LQLTVLSWLGLSLPGSVASEPAAGGQDEERPRLRLLRRRIIEQYGQPFDAILTSDDARATLRPDIDADTALAQLVGPLIFNRLVTEQPIDEAFCARIVDDFLAANTHDRNQIVNR
;
A
#
# COMPACT_ATOMS: atom_id res chain seq x y z
N LEU A 1 15.06 29.48 0.98
CA LEU A 1 15.76 28.22 1.33
C LEU A 1 14.79 27.27 2.05
N GLN A 2 13.80 26.71 1.35
CA GLN A 2 12.80 25.78 1.91
C GLN A 2 12.60 24.53 1.03
N LEU A 3 13.49 24.30 0.05
CA LEU A 3 13.41 23.18 -0.90
C LEU A 3 14.27 21.96 -0.52
N THR A 4 15.00 22.00 0.59
CA THR A 4 15.84 20.86 1.06
C THR A 4 15.17 19.99 2.13
N VAL A 5 14.01 20.38 2.68
CA VAL A 5 13.31 19.54 3.66
C VAL A 5 12.60 18.36 3.00
N LEU A 6 12.17 18.51 1.74
CA LEU A 6 11.52 17.43 0.98
C LEU A 6 12.50 16.39 0.41
N SER A 7 13.81 16.64 0.43
CA SER A 7 14.80 15.63 0.01
C SER A 7 15.03 14.53 1.05
N TRP A 8 14.66 14.76 2.32
CA TRP A 8 14.89 13.78 3.40
C TRP A 8 13.76 12.77 3.59
N LEU A 9 12.55 13.05 3.10
CA LEU A 9 11.47 12.06 3.06
C LEU A 9 11.69 10.95 2.01
N GLY A 10 12.61 11.16 1.06
CA GLY A 10 13.00 10.15 0.06
C GLY A 10 14.10 9.18 0.50
N LEU A 11 14.81 9.43 1.62
CA LEU A 11 15.99 8.64 2.00
C LEU A 11 15.74 7.53 3.03
N SER A 12 14.51 7.39 3.54
CA SER A 12 14.16 6.24 4.40
C SER A 12 13.47 5.13 3.60
N LEU A 13 14.07 4.74 2.47
CA LEU A 13 13.87 3.42 1.88
C LEU A 13 14.79 2.44 2.64
N PRO A 14 14.34 1.24 3.02
CA PRO A 14 15.19 0.30 3.73
C PRO A 14 16.23 -0.25 2.76
N GLY A 15 17.50 0.14 2.93
CA GLY A 15 18.59 -0.47 2.15
C GLY A 15 19.89 0.29 1.94
N SER A 16 20.09 1.52 2.45
CA SER A 16 21.42 2.16 2.35
C SER A 16 22.22 1.99 3.63
N VAL A 17 23.16 1.05 3.60
CA VAL A 17 24.26 0.94 4.54
C VAL A 17 25.20 2.15 4.40
N ALA A 18 25.16 3.07 5.36
CA ALA A 18 26.30 3.91 5.71
C ALA A 18 26.10 4.43 7.13
N SER A 19 26.92 3.90 8.02
CA SER A 19 27.04 4.29 9.42
C SER A 19 27.46 5.76 9.56
N GLU A 20 26.78 6.53 10.41
CA GLU A 20 27.39 7.31 11.50
C GLU A 20 26.32 7.86 12.47
N PRO A 21 26.66 8.04 13.77
CA PRO A 21 25.68 8.19 14.84
C PRO A 21 25.43 9.66 15.18
N ALA A 22 24.16 10.09 15.19
CA ALA A 22 23.78 11.39 15.74
C ALA A 22 22.51 11.26 16.61
N ALA A 23 22.78 11.18 17.90
CA ALA A 23 22.02 11.70 19.05
C ALA A 23 20.48 11.85 18.94
N GLY A 24 19.78 11.05 19.74
CA GLY A 24 18.72 11.52 20.64
C GLY A 24 17.44 12.03 19.99
N GLY A 25 16.63 11.13 19.44
CA GLY A 25 15.28 11.43 18.95
C GLY A 25 14.62 10.32 18.14
N GLN A 26 15.39 9.31 17.72
CA GLN A 26 14.93 8.27 16.81
C GLN A 26 14.30 7.04 17.50
N ASP A 27 14.36 6.95 18.83
CA ASP A 27 13.90 5.79 19.58
C ASP A 27 12.40 5.79 19.92
N GLU A 28 11.71 6.94 19.83
CA GLU A 28 10.25 7.05 20.06
C GLU A 28 9.44 7.04 18.75
N GLU A 29 10.02 7.56 17.67
CA GLU A 29 9.47 7.54 16.30
C GLU A 29 9.35 6.09 15.78
N ARG A 30 10.37 5.26 16.05
CA ARG A 30 10.39 3.84 15.65
C ARG A 30 9.29 3.01 16.31
N PRO A 31 9.01 3.11 17.63
CA PRO A 31 7.86 2.48 18.28
C PRO A 31 6.53 2.93 17.68
N ARG A 32 6.30 4.23 17.46
CA ARG A 32 5.04 4.73 16.88
C ARG A 32 4.82 4.24 15.46
N LEU A 33 5.85 4.27 14.62
CA LEU A 33 5.81 3.73 13.27
C LEU A 33 5.58 2.20 13.29
N ARG A 34 6.18 1.48 14.24
CA ARG A 34 5.94 0.04 14.43
C ARG A 34 4.51 -0.25 14.88
N LEU A 35 3.94 0.56 15.76
CA LEU A 35 2.54 0.43 16.20
C LEU A 35 1.56 0.74 15.07
N LEU A 36 1.83 1.79 14.29
CA LEU A 36 1.06 2.11 13.09
C LEU A 36 1.14 0.96 12.08
N ARG A 37 2.34 0.47 11.77
CA ARG A 37 2.55 -0.67 10.87
C ARG A 37 1.81 -1.92 11.39
N ARG A 38 1.92 -2.22 12.68
CA ARG A 38 1.22 -3.34 13.33
C ARG A 38 -0.29 -3.21 13.14
N ARG A 39 -0.85 -2.03 13.43
CA ARG A 39 -2.28 -1.76 13.27
C ARG A 39 -2.72 -1.82 11.81
N ILE A 40 -1.91 -1.33 10.87
CA ILE A 40 -2.21 -1.43 9.44
C ILE A 40 -2.26 -2.91 9.03
N ILE A 41 -1.27 -3.71 9.42
CA ILE A 41 -1.20 -5.14 9.08
C ILE A 41 -2.34 -5.92 9.73
N GLU A 42 -2.59 -5.73 11.03
CA GLU A 42 -3.59 -6.50 11.78
C GLU A 42 -5.02 -6.12 11.41
N GLN A 43 -5.27 -4.82 11.21
CA GLN A 43 -6.62 -4.32 11.01
C GLN A 43 -7.03 -4.26 9.53
N TYR A 44 -6.06 -4.20 8.60
CA TYR A 44 -6.31 -4.09 7.17
C TYR A 44 -5.64 -5.18 6.32
N GLY A 45 -4.57 -5.83 6.78
CA GLY A 45 -3.88 -6.86 5.97
C GLY A 45 -4.59 -8.21 5.98
N GLN A 46 -4.90 -8.73 7.17
CA GLN A 46 -5.47 -10.08 7.34
C GLN A 46 -6.77 -10.35 6.55
N PRO A 47 -7.77 -9.44 6.53
CA PRO A 47 -9.00 -9.67 5.76
C PRO A 47 -8.75 -9.73 4.24
N PHE A 48 -7.78 -8.94 3.76
CA PHE A 48 -7.43 -8.90 2.35
C PHE A 48 -6.59 -10.10 1.94
N ASP A 49 -5.68 -10.57 2.79
CA ASP A 49 -4.85 -11.75 2.53
C ASP A 49 -5.70 -12.97 2.16
N ALA A 50 -6.75 -13.26 2.93
CA ALA A 50 -7.63 -14.40 2.66
C ALA A 50 -8.32 -14.31 1.28
N ILE A 51 -8.68 -13.09 0.86
CA ILE A 51 -9.34 -12.85 -0.43
C ILE A 51 -8.31 -12.90 -1.57
N LEU A 52 -7.19 -12.20 -1.42
CA LEU A 52 -6.16 -12.04 -2.46
C LEU A 52 -5.34 -13.32 -2.69
N THR A 53 -5.27 -14.21 -1.70
CA THR A 53 -4.62 -15.53 -1.84
C THR A 53 -5.56 -16.62 -2.34
N SER A 54 -6.86 -16.34 -2.49
CA SER A 54 -7.84 -17.31 -2.96
C SER A 54 -7.62 -17.71 -4.43
N ASP A 55 -8.11 -18.90 -4.79
CA ASP A 55 -8.05 -19.39 -6.17
C ASP A 55 -8.83 -18.50 -7.14
N ASP A 56 -9.92 -17.87 -6.66
CA ASP A 56 -10.75 -16.95 -7.45
C ASP A 56 -9.98 -15.65 -7.79
N ALA A 57 -9.26 -15.10 -6.82
CA ALA A 57 -8.39 -13.95 -7.05
C ALA A 57 -7.26 -14.28 -8.04
N ARG A 58 -6.66 -15.47 -7.93
CA ARG A 58 -5.62 -15.97 -8.86
C ARG A 58 -6.14 -16.20 -10.28
N ALA A 59 -7.40 -16.59 -10.44
CA ALA A 59 -8.04 -16.74 -11.74
C ALA A 59 -8.43 -15.40 -12.36
N THR A 60 -8.70 -14.38 -11.53
CA THR A 60 -9.20 -13.08 -11.97
C THR A 60 -8.08 -12.09 -12.29
N LEU A 61 -7.10 -11.97 -11.40
CA LEU A 61 -6.00 -11.02 -11.49
C LEU A 61 -4.92 -11.48 -12.45
N ARG A 62 -4.20 -10.54 -13.07
CA ARG A 62 -3.05 -10.82 -13.93
C ARG A 62 -1.97 -11.62 -13.17
N PRO A 63 -1.19 -12.47 -13.85
CA PRO A 63 -0.28 -13.40 -13.18
C PRO A 63 0.91 -12.74 -12.46
N ASP A 64 1.22 -11.48 -12.80
CA ASP A 64 2.27 -10.66 -12.21
C ASP A 64 1.82 -9.90 -10.96
N ILE A 65 0.53 -9.98 -10.59
CA ILE A 65 -0.01 -9.33 -9.40
C ILE A 65 -0.07 -10.34 -8.27
N ASP A 66 0.89 -10.26 -7.36
CA ASP A 66 0.87 -11.01 -6.10
C ASP A 66 0.00 -10.32 -5.03
N ALA A 67 -0.30 -11.06 -3.95
CA ALA A 67 -1.18 -10.59 -2.88
C ALA A 67 -0.62 -9.34 -2.17
N ASP A 68 0.70 -9.26 -1.97
CA ASP A 68 1.35 -8.11 -1.33
C ASP A 68 1.22 -6.85 -2.20
N THR A 69 1.41 -6.99 -3.51
CA THR A 69 1.26 -5.90 -4.48
C THR A 69 -0.19 -5.43 -4.55
N ALA A 70 -1.14 -6.37 -4.62
CA ALA A 70 -2.56 -6.05 -4.61
C ALA A 70 -2.98 -5.34 -3.32
N LEU A 71 -2.51 -5.82 -2.17
CA LEU A 71 -2.76 -5.20 -0.87
C LEU A 71 -2.21 -3.78 -0.82
N ALA A 72 -0.98 -3.56 -1.28
CA ALA A 72 -0.36 -2.24 -1.31
C ALA A 72 -1.15 -1.24 -2.17
N GLN A 73 -1.63 -1.67 -3.33
CA GLN A 73 -2.43 -0.82 -4.23
C GLN A 73 -3.81 -0.48 -3.65
N LEU A 74 -4.45 -1.42 -2.95
CA LEU A 74 -5.77 -1.21 -2.35
C LEU A 74 -5.71 -0.39 -1.05
N VAL A 75 -4.72 -0.65 -0.19
CA VAL A 75 -4.63 -0.01 1.14
C VAL A 75 -3.87 1.31 1.09
N GLY A 76 -2.91 1.47 0.18
CA GLY A 76 -2.08 2.68 0.04
C GLY A 76 -2.90 3.99 -0.02
N PRO A 77 -3.91 4.10 -0.90
CA PRO A 77 -4.77 5.28 -0.99
C PRO A 77 -5.58 5.55 0.28
N LEU A 78 -6.04 4.51 0.99
CA LEU A 78 -6.77 4.65 2.26
C LEU A 78 -5.87 5.28 3.33
N ILE A 79 -4.64 4.78 3.44
CA ILE A 79 -3.66 5.29 4.41
C ILE A 79 -3.24 6.72 4.06
N PHE A 80 -3.00 7.00 2.77
CA PHE A 80 -2.67 8.35 2.30
C PHE A 80 -3.79 9.34 2.64
N ASN A 81 -5.05 8.99 2.36
CA ASN A 81 -6.17 9.86 2.71
C ASN A 81 -6.29 10.06 4.22
N ARG A 82 -6.13 9.00 5.00
CA ARG A 82 -6.28 9.09 6.45
C ARG A 82 -5.18 9.91 7.12
N LEU A 83 -3.94 9.80 6.65
CA LEU A 83 -2.77 10.38 7.32
C LEU A 83 -2.30 11.72 6.74
N VAL A 84 -2.56 11.96 5.45
CA VAL A 84 -2.01 13.13 4.73
C VAL A 84 -3.10 14.15 4.42
N THR A 85 -4.21 13.70 3.84
CA THR A 85 -5.28 14.61 3.41
C THR A 85 -6.35 14.81 4.48
N GLU A 86 -6.37 13.94 5.49
CA GLU A 86 -7.40 13.85 6.54
C GLU A 86 -8.84 13.75 5.97
N GLN A 87 -8.97 13.33 4.72
CA GLN A 87 -10.28 13.17 4.07
C GLN A 87 -11.02 11.94 4.61
N PRO A 88 -12.37 11.99 4.66
CA PRO A 88 -13.16 10.84 5.05
C PRO A 88 -13.00 9.69 4.04
N ILE A 89 -12.97 8.48 4.57
CA ILE A 89 -13.04 7.24 3.78
C ILE A 89 -14.50 6.81 3.80
N ASP A 90 -15.20 7.01 2.69
CA ASP A 90 -16.58 6.58 2.50
C ASP A 90 -16.67 5.38 1.55
N GLU A 91 -17.88 4.81 1.45
CA GLU A 91 -18.13 3.62 0.62
C GLU A 91 -17.84 3.89 -0.88
N ALA A 92 -18.16 5.10 -1.36
CA ALA A 92 -17.92 5.48 -2.75
C ALA A 92 -16.42 5.55 -3.09
N PHE A 93 -15.60 6.04 -2.15
CA PHE A 93 -14.15 6.05 -2.28
C PHE A 93 -13.59 4.63 -2.30
N CYS A 94 -14.04 3.77 -1.38
CA CYS A 94 -13.64 2.36 -1.35
C CYS A 94 -14.00 1.63 -2.65
N ALA A 95 -15.23 1.82 -3.16
CA ALA A 95 -15.67 1.23 -4.42
C ALA A 95 -14.79 1.66 -5.60
N ARG A 96 -14.50 2.97 -5.69
CA ARG A 96 -13.64 3.49 -6.76
C ARG A 96 -12.24 2.89 -6.74
N ILE A 97 -11.63 2.75 -5.56
CA ILE A 97 -10.30 2.13 -5.44
C ILE A 97 -10.32 0.69 -5.96
N VAL A 98 -11.34 -0.09 -5.58
CA VAL A 98 -11.47 -1.48 -6.02
C VAL A 98 -11.72 -1.55 -7.52
N ASP A 99 -12.59 -0.70 -8.06
CA ASP A 99 -12.89 -0.64 -9.49
C ASP A 99 -11.65 -0.28 -10.31
N ASP A 100 -10.91 0.76 -9.90
CA ASP A 100 -9.68 1.19 -10.57
C ASP A 100 -8.61 0.09 -10.50
N PHE A 101 -8.48 -0.58 -9.35
CA PHE A 101 -7.58 -1.70 -9.18
C PHE A 101 -7.93 -2.86 -10.12
N LEU A 102 -9.20 -3.27 -10.18
CA LEU A 102 -9.65 -4.37 -11.03
C LEU A 102 -9.54 -4.01 -12.52
N ALA A 103 -9.90 -2.78 -12.89
CA ALA A 103 -9.78 -2.30 -14.27
C ALA A 103 -8.33 -2.35 -14.78
N ALA A 104 -7.36 -2.07 -13.92
CA ALA A 104 -5.94 -2.11 -14.26
C ALA A 104 -5.32 -3.52 -14.19
N ASN A 105 -5.85 -4.40 -13.33
CA ASN A 105 -5.16 -5.63 -12.93
C ASN A 105 -5.91 -6.93 -13.25
N THR A 106 -7.08 -6.88 -13.89
CA THR A 106 -7.77 -8.08 -14.36
C THR A 106 -7.23 -8.57 -15.70
N HIS A 107 -7.35 -9.88 -15.97
CA HIS A 107 -7.08 -10.40 -17.30
C HIS A 107 -8.01 -9.74 -18.32
N ASP A 108 -7.44 -9.21 -19.41
CA ASP A 108 -8.22 -8.59 -20.47
C ASP A 108 -9.09 -9.65 -21.16
N ARG A 109 -10.37 -9.72 -20.76
CA ARG A 109 -11.35 -10.68 -21.28
C ARG A 109 -11.70 -10.45 -22.75
N ASN A 110 -11.07 -9.48 -23.41
CA ASN A 110 -11.17 -9.24 -24.86
C ASN A 110 -10.18 -10.04 -25.70
N GLN A 111 -9.19 -10.75 -25.13
CA GLN A 111 -8.27 -11.58 -25.93
C GLN A 111 -8.80 -12.99 -26.25
N ILE A 112 -9.89 -13.45 -25.62
CA ILE A 112 -10.41 -14.81 -25.78
C ILE A 112 -11.50 -14.89 -26.88
N VAL A 113 -12.13 -13.77 -27.24
CA VAL A 113 -13.22 -13.75 -28.24
C VAL A 113 -12.72 -13.64 -29.68
N ASN A 114 -11.42 -13.41 -29.90
CA ASN A 114 -10.85 -13.21 -31.24
C ASN A 114 -9.72 -14.18 -31.61
N ARG A 115 -9.75 -15.41 -31.07
CA ARG A 115 -8.80 -16.47 -31.44
C ARG A 115 -9.50 -17.76 -31.85
#